data_AF-W7WEH7-F1
#
_entry.id   AF-W7WEH7-F1
#
_cell.length_a   1.000
_cell.length_b   1.000
_cell.length_c   1.000
_cell.angle_alpha   90.00
_cell.angle_beta   90.00
_cell.angle_gamma   90.00
#
_symmetry.space_group_name_H-M   'P 1'
#
loop_
_entity.id
_entity.type
_entity.pdbx_description
1 polymer ?
#
loop_
_entity_poly.entity_id
_entity_poly.type
_entity_poly.pdbx_seq_one_letter_code
_entity_poly.pdbx_strand_id
1 'polypeptide(L)' 'MQALLPLSELANYQSRLHALTGGQGRYTLRFSHYQAAPAGVQQALAAAHVGQDM' A
#
# COMPACT_ATOMS: atom_id res chain seq x y z
N MET A 1 -7.17 13.61 10.95
CA MET A 1 -7.90 12.86 9.89
C MET A 1 -7.44 11.42 9.93
N GLN A 2 -8.30 10.46 9.64
CA GLN A 2 -7.96 9.03 9.57
C GLN A 2 -8.48 8.47 8.25
N ALA A 3 -7.73 7.56 7.64
CA ALA A 3 -8.11 6.91 6.39
C ALA A 3 -7.60 5.46 6.40
N LEU A 4 -8.32 4.58 5.68
CA LEU A 4 -7.89 3.22 5.43
C LEU A 4 -7.29 3.16 4.03
N LEU A 5 -6.09 2.60 3.92
CA LEU A 5 -5.39 2.42 2.65
C LEU A 5 -4.76 1.03 2.60
N PRO A 6 -4.66 0.41 1.41
CA PRO A 6 -3.85 -0.77 1.21
C PRO A 6 -2.39 -0.50 1.59
N LEU A 7 -1.75 -1.42 2.30
CA LEU A 7 -0.36 -1.28 2.71
C LEU A 7 0.60 -1.09 1.51
N SER A 8 0.27 -1.69 0.36
CA SER A 8 1.04 -1.58 -0.89
C SER A 8 1.18 -0.14 -1.40
N GLU A 9 0.22 0.74 -1.09
CA GLU A 9 0.22 2.14 -1.55
C GLU A 9 1.16 3.03 -0.73
N LEU A 10 1.64 2.55 0.43
CA LEU A 10 2.34 3.37 1.41
C LEU A 10 3.86 3.46 1.19
N ALA A 11 4.42 2.66 0.29
CA ALA A 11 5.87 2.56 0.06
C ALA A 11 6.54 3.93 -0.19
N ASN A 12 5.85 4.85 -0.86
CA ASN A 12 6.36 6.18 -1.20
C ASN A 12 5.55 7.33 -0.56
N TYR A 13 4.69 7.02 0.42
CA TYR A 13 3.74 8.01 0.95
C TYR A 13 4.42 9.13 1.73
N GLN A 14 5.46 8.83 2.52
CA GLN A 14 6.23 9.84 3.25
C GLN A 14 6.75 10.94 2.33
N SER A 15 7.35 10.56 1.19
CA SER A 15 8.00 11.52 0.31
C SER A 15 6.97 12.42 -0.38
N ARG A 16 5.83 11.84 -0.75
CA ARG A 16 4.69 12.61 -1.27
C ARG A 16 4.12 13.56 -0.23
N LEU A 17 3.97 13.10 1.02
CA LEU A 17 3.47 13.94 2.10
C LEU A 17 4.40 15.12 2.37
N HIS A 18 5.71 14.88 2.43
CA HIS A 18 6.70 15.96 2.59
C HIS A 18 6.64 16.96 1.44
N ALA A 19 6.56 16.50 0.18
CA ALA A 19 6.44 17.38 -0.98
C ALA A 19 5.19 18.27 -0.93
N LEU A 20 4.05 17.74 -0.46
CA LEU A 20 2.79 18.48 -0.35
C LEU A 20 2.72 19.44 0.85
N THR A 21 3.51 19.18 1.89
CA THR A 21 3.45 19.91 3.17
C THR A 21 4.68 20.77 3.46
N GLY A 22 5.59 20.92 2.49
CA GLY A 22 6.86 21.62 2.70
C GLY A 22 7.72 20.97 3.78
N GLY A 23 7.66 19.65 3.92
CA GLY A 23 8.45 18.86 4.88
C GLY A 23 7.89 18.80 6.31
N GLN A 24 6.71 19.36 6.58
CA GLN A 24 6.14 19.41 7.94
C GLN A 24 5.06 18.34 8.21
N GLY A 25 4.61 17.64 7.17
CA GLY A 25 3.56 16.63 7.27
C GLY A 25 4.02 15.39 8.03
N ARG A 26 3.26 15.01 9.06
CA ARG A 26 3.51 13.79 9.84
C ARG A 26 2.27 12.90 9.85
N TYR A 27 2.49 11.59 9.90
CA TYR A 27 1.44 10.59 10.03
C TYR A 27 1.90 9.43 10.91
N THR A 28 0.95 8.60 11.35
CA THR A 28 1.22 7.33 12.02
C THR A 28 0.44 6.23 11.30
N LEU A 29 0.96 5.00 11.35
CA LEU A 29 0.32 3.84 10.75
C LEU A 29 -0.02 2.84 11.85
N ARG A 30 -1.20 2.23 11.74
CA ARG A 30 -1.61 1.10 12.56
C ARG A 30 -2.30 0.10 11.67
N PHE A 31 -1.92 -1.17 11.78
CA PHE A 31 -2.62 -2.25 11.09
C PHE A 31 -4.09 -2.27 11.52
N SER A 32 -4.99 -2.44 10.54
CA SER A 32 -6.42 -2.53 10.80
C SER A 32 -6.93 -3.96 10.56
N HIS A 33 -6.91 -4.43 9.32
CA HIS A 33 -7.40 -5.75 8.94
C HIS A 33 -6.89 -6.16 7.55
N TYR A 34 -7.14 -7.41 7.18
CA TYR A 34 -7.01 -7.90 5.81
C TYR A 34 -8.33 -7.73 5.06
N GLN A 35 -8.22 -7.39 3.77
CA GLN A 35 -9.34 -7.39 2.84
C GLN A 35 -8.95 -8.13 1.56
N ALA A 36 -9.94 -8.60 0.80
CA ALA A 36 -9.69 -9.17 -0.51
C ALA A 36 -8.99 -8.13 -1.42
N ALA A 37 -7.90 -8.53 -2.05
CA ALA A 37 -7.23 -7.70 -3.04
C ALA A 37 -8.16 -7.50 -4.27
N PRO A 38 -8.11 -6.36 -4.97
CA PRO A 38 -8.83 -6.21 -6.23
C PRO A 38 -8.43 -7.27 -7.26
N ALA A 39 -9.35 -7.66 -8.15
CA ALA A 39 -9.13 -8.75 -9.10
C ALA A 39 -7.85 -8.58 -9.96
N GLY A 40 -7.56 -7.35 -10.41
CA GLY A 40 -6.34 -7.07 -11.18
C GLY A 40 -5.05 -7.30 -10.37
N VAL A 41 -5.07 -7.00 -9.08
CA VAL A 41 -3.93 -7.26 -8.17
C VAL A 41 -3.77 -8.77 -7.95
N GLN A 42 -4.87 -9.50 -7.77
CA GLN A 42 -4.83 -10.96 -7.64
C GLN A 42 -4.23 -11.61 -8.89
N GLN A 43 -4.65 -11.18 -10.09
CA GLN A 43 -4.12 -11.69 -11.36
C GLN A 43 -2.63 -11.38 -11.53
N ALA A 44 -2.19 -10.16 -11.19
CA ALA A 44 -0.78 -9.79 -11.26
C ALA A 44 0.09 -10.62 -10.31
N LEU A 45 -0.39 -10.82 -9.07
CA LEU A 45 0.32 -11.65 -8.09
C LEU A 45 0.38 -13.11 -8.52
N ALA A 46 -0.74 -13.66 -9.03
CA ALA A 46 -0.79 -15.01 -9.57
C ALA A 46 0.19 -15.17 -10.73
N ALA A 47 0.19 -14.27 -11.72
CA ALA A 47 1.13 -14.31 -12.83
C ALA A 47 2.60 -14.22 -12.38
N ALA A 48 2.90 -13.41 -11.36
CA ALA A 48 4.25 -13.25 -10.85
C ALA A 48 4.78 -14.48 -10.06
N HIS A 49 3.89 -15.30 -9.49
CA HIS A 49 4.28 -16.41 -8.59
C HIS A 49 3.74 -17.79 -9.02
N VAL A 50 3.11 -17.91 -10.19
CA VAL A 50 2.50 -19.16 -10.72
C VAL A 50 3.52 -20.29 -10.95
N GLY A 51 4.82 -20.00 -10.92
CA GLY A 51 5.89 -20.98 -11.15
C GLY A 51 6.94 -21.07 -10.05
N GLN A 52 6.71 -20.54 -8.84
CA GLN A 52 7.71 -20.59 -7.75
C GLN A 52 7.50 -21.76 -6.76
N ASP A 53 6.44 -22.56 -6.94
CA ASP A 53 6.07 -23.69 -6.07
C ASP A 53 5.94 -25.03 -6.84
N MET A 54 6.50 -25.17 -8.04
CA MET A 54 6.55 -26.42 -8.83
C MET A 54 7.99 -26.88 -9.08
#